data_AF-A0A5N7CN21-F1
#
_entry.id   AF-A0A5N7CN21-F1
#
_cell.length_a   1.000
_cell.length_b   1.000
_cell.length_c   1.000
_cell.angle_alpha   90.00
_cell.angle_beta   90.00
_cell.angle_gamma   90.00
#
_symmetry.space_group_name_H-M   'P 1'
#
loop_
_entity.id
_entity.type
_entity.pdbx_description
1 polymer ?
#
loop_
_entity_poly.entity_id
_entity_poly.type
_entity_poly.pdbx_seq_one_letter_code
_entity_poly.pdbx_strand_id
1 'polypeptide(L)'
;MAEVALVVLMGSGIVELNPEFWPAMWEFARLALQLIEFHGICRRYLDAGNSEFDWNGPDIDAEWEPLYGPRMARELISWAKKNLSLETTAGIVATFVFGTNANSVCMSLWAMMELIADPELYRAVREECLPVRSVDLLTGE
;
A
#
# COMPACT_ATOMS: atom_id res chain seq x y z
N MET A 1 10.76 0.73 3.03
CA MET A 1 10.29 -0.60 2.57
C MET A 1 8.81 -0.80 2.88
N ALA A 2 8.42 -0.91 4.15
CA ALA A 2 7.01 -1.06 4.54
C ALA A 2 6.12 0.09 3.99
N GLU A 3 6.56 1.33 4.20
CA GLU A 3 5.86 2.52 3.71
C GLU A 3 5.79 2.58 2.19
N VAL A 4 6.89 2.33 1.48
CA VAL A 4 6.90 2.28 0.01
C VAL A 4 5.91 1.24 -0.51
N ALA A 5 5.91 0.03 0.06
CA ALA A 5 4.97 -1.01 -0.36
C ALA A 5 3.51 -0.62 -0.11
N LEU A 6 3.24 0.05 1.02
CA LEU A 6 1.92 0.58 1.33
C LEU A 6 1.48 1.68 0.34
N VAL A 7 2.34 2.68 0.13
CA VAL A 7 2.04 3.84 -0.74
C VAL A 7 1.80 3.39 -2.17
N VAL A 8 2.60 2.45 -2.66
CA VAL A 8 2.41 1.86 -4.00
C VAL A 8 1.07 1.13 -4.09
N LEU A 9 0.62 0.44 -3.04
CA LEU A 9 -0.59 -0.38 -3.07
C LEU A 9 -1.87 0.41 -2.77
N MET A 10 -1.82 1.38 -1.87
CA MET A 10 -3.00 2.02 -1.27
C MET A 10 -2.95 3.56 -1.31
N GLY A 11 -1.94 4.15 -1.94
CA GLY A 11 -1.73 5.60 -1.89
C GLY A 11 -1.09 6.06 -0.58
N SER A 12 -0.63 7.31 -0.54
CA SER A 12 -0.05 7.91 0.67
C SER A 12 -1.12 8.44 1.64
N GLY A 13 -2.34 8.70 1.15
CA GLY A 13 -3.41 9.31 1.94
C GLY A 13 -3.72 8.56 3.24
N ILE A 14 -3.64 7.23 3.28
CA ILE A 14 -3.89 6.45 4.51
C ILE A 14 -2.91 6.79 5.64
N VAL A 15 -1.65 7.10 5.31
CA VAL A 15 -0.63 7.48 6.29
C VAL A 15 -0.75 8.97 6.62
N GLU A 16 -0.93 9.81 5.60
CA GLU A 16 -1.03 11.28 5.78
C GLU A 16 -2.23 11.68 6.64
N LEU A 17 -3.37 11.01 6.47
CA LEU A 17 -4.58 11.24 7.25
C LEU A 17 -4.49 10.70 8.69
N ASN A 18 -3.53 9.81 8.98
CA ASN A 18 -3.46 9.09 10.24
C ASN A 18 -2.01 9.07 10.77
N PRO A 19 -1.57 10.10 11.50
CA PRO A 19 -0.22 10.18 12.05
C PRO A 19 0.17 8.99 12.94
N GLU A 20 -0.81 8.32 13.54
CA GLU A 20 -0.65 7.14 14.39
C GLU A 20 -0.64 5.80 13.62
N PHE A 21 -0.68 5.83 12.28
CA PHE A 21 -0.85 4.64 11.44
C PHE A 21 0.13 3.51 11.76
N TRP A 22 1.43 3.80 11.77
CA TRP A 22 2.45 2.76 11.93
C TRP A 22 2.43 2.09 13.31
N PRO A 23 2.39 2.84 14.42
CA PRO A 23 2.17 2.24 15.73
C PRO A 23 0.93 1.34 15.79
N ALA A 24 -0.21 1.80 15.26
CA ALA A 24 -1.45 1.03 15.28
C ALA A 24 -1.40 -0.23 14.40
N MET A 25 -0.77 -0.15 13.23
CA MET A 25 -0.61 -1.30 12.32
C MET A 25 0.28 -2.37 12.93
N TRP A 26 1.41 -2.00 13.53
CA TRP A 26 2.30 -2.97 14.17
C TRP A 26 1.69 -3.61 15.41
N GLU A 27 0.90 -2.85 16.18
CA GLU A 27 0.17 -3.41 17.30
C GLU A 27 -0.93 -4.39 16.81
N PHE A 28 -1.60 -4.07 15.71
CA PHE A 28 -2.54 -4.98 15.04
C PHE A 28 -1.84 -6.26 14.56
N ALA A 29 -0.65 -6.15 13.98
CA ALA A 29 0.17 -7.28 13.56
C ALA A 29 0.56 -8.18 14.74
N ARG A 30 0.84 -7.59 15.91
CA ARG A 30 1.22 -8.31 17.14
C ARG A 30 0.05 -9.08 17.75
N LEU A 31 -1.16 -8.54 17.67
CA LEU A 31 -2.35 -9.08 18.35
C LEU A 31 -3.30 -9.87 17.44
N ALA A 32 -2.95 -10.08 16.17
CA ALA A 32 -3.65 -10.90 15.18
C ALA A 32 -5.18 -10.63 15.10
N LEU A 33 -5.55 -9.58 14.33
CA LEU A 33 -6.93 -9.21 13.97
C LEU A 33 -7.83 -8.71 15.13
N GLN A 34 -7.32 -8.62 16.36
CA GLN A 34 -8.14 -8.28 17.54
C GLN A 34 -8.39 -6.77 17.78
N LEU A 35 -7.75 -5.88 17.00
CA LEU A 35 -7.79 -4.43 17.30
C LEU A 35 -8.79 -3.65 16.46
N ILE A 36 -9.69 -2.97 17.18
CA ILE A 36 -10.70 -2.03 16.68
C ILE A 36 -10.05 -0.73 16.17
N GLU A 37 -8.90 -0.33 16.72
CA GLU A 37 -8.25 0.95 16.38
C GLU A 37 -7.74 1.00 14.93
N PHE A 38 -7.07 -0.06 14.48
CA PHE A 38 -6.58 -0.13 13.10
C PHE A 38 -7.72 -0.23 12.07
N HIS A 39 -8.81 -0.91 12.45
CA HIS A 39 -10.03 -0.92 11.67
C HIS A 39 -10.64 0.50 11.56
N GLY A 40 -10.63 1.27 12.65
CA GLY A 40 -11.05 2.67 12.67
C GLY A 40 -10.22 3.58 11.75
N ILE A 41 -8.90 3.36 11.68
CA ILE A 41 -8.01 4.05 10.72
C ILE A 41 -8.44 3.75 9.28
N CYS A 42 -8.66 2.47 8.96
CA CYS A 42 -9.11 2.06 7.62
C CYS A 42 -10.48 2.63 7.28
N ARG A 43 -11.36 2.80 8.28
CA ARG A 43 -12.65 3.46 8.12
C ARG A 43 -12.49 4.95 7.78
N ARG A 44 -11.67 5.70 8.51
CA ARG A 44 -11.42 7.13 8.21
C ARG A 44 -10.86 7.34 6.82
N TYR A 45 -9.96 6.47 6.39
CA TYR A 45 -9.44 6.45 5.03
C TYR A 45 -10.55 6.29 3.97
N LEU A 46 -11.50 5.38 4.19
CA LEU A 46 -12.64 5.19 3.30
C LEU A 46 -13.62 6.37 3.32
N ASP A 47 -13.81 6.99 4.48
CA ASP A 47 -14.64 8.18 4.63
C ASP A 47 -14.04 9.37 3.88
N ALA A 48 -12.72 9.60 3.98
CA ALA A 48 -12.01 10.63 3.21
C ALA A 48 -12.18 10.43 1.70
N GLY A 49 -12.04 9.19 1.22
CA GLY A 49 -12.28 8.91 -0.21
C GLY A 49 -13.74 8.93 -0.66
N ASN A 50 -14.71 9.01 0.26
CA ASN A 50 -16.08 9.37 -0.10
C ASN A 50 -16.25 10.87 -0.33
N SER A 51 -15.53 11.71 0.42
CA SER A 51 -15.65 13.16 0.33
C SER A 51 -14.73 13.80 -0.70
N GLU A 52 -13.55 13.22 -0.93
CA GLU A 52 -12.45 13.88 -1.64
C GLU A 52 -12.20 13.31 -3.04
N PHE A 53 -12.51 12.02 -3.27
CA PHE A 53 -12.27 11.40 -4.57
C PHE A 53 -13.40 11.66 -5.56
N ASP A 54 -13.10 12.31 -6.67
CA ASP A 54 -14.06 12.52 -7.76
C ASP A 54 -14.20 11.26 -8.63
N TRP A 55 -15.25 10.48 -8.35
CA TRP A 55 -15.58 9.27 -9.11
C TRP A 55 -16.01 9.52 -10.57
N ASN A 56 -16.17 10.78 -10.99
CA ASN A 56 -16.39 11.15 -12.39
C ASN A 56 -15.23 11.99 -12.95
N GLY A 57 -14.16 12.13 -12.18
CA GLY A 57 -12.99 12.93 -12.51
C GLY A 57 -11.99 12.18 -13.39
N PRO A 58 -10.92 12.88 -13.82
CA PRO A 58 -9.90 12.31 -14.71
C PRO A 58 -9.09 11.18 -14.03
N ASP A 59 -9.03 11.17 -12.70
CA ASP A 59 -8.19 10.22 -11.95
C ASP A 59 -8.80 8.83 -11.80
N ILE A 60 -10.02 8.61 -12.31
CA ILE A 60 -10.67 7.30 -12.28
C ILE A 60 -9.81 6.24 -13.00
N ASP A 61 -9.28 6.60 -14.17
CA ASP A 61 -8.45 5.74 -15.03
C ASP A 61 -6.94 6.01 -14.89
N ALA A 62 -6.52 6.90 -13.98
CA ALA A 62 -5.11 7.15 -13.73
C ALA A 62 -4.39 5.87 -13.29
N GLU A 63 -3.14 5.66 -13.71
CA GLU A 63 -2.38 4.49 -13.27
C GLU A 63 -2.21 4.48 -11.74
N TRP A 64 -2.01 5.66 -11.15
CA TRP A 64 -1.88 5.87 -9.71
C TRP A 64 -2.33 7.28 -9.30
N GLU A 65 -2.97 7.43 -8.13
CA GLU A 65 -3.22 8.74 -7.49
C GLU A 65 -3.06 8.68 -5.95
N PRO A 66 -2.92 9.83 -5.25
CA PRO A 66 -2.48 9.84 -3.85
C PRO A 66 -3.42 9.19 -2.83
N LEU A 67 -4.73 9.21 -3.05
CA LEU A 67 -5.69 8.76 -2.04
C LEU A 67 -5.84 7.25 -2.05
N TYR A 68 -6.14 6.64 -3.18
CA TYR A 68 -6.34 5.19 -3.27
C TYR A 68 -5.17 4.43 -3.89
N GLY A 69 -4.21 5.13 -4.47
CA GLY A 69 -3.05 4.53 -5.10
C GLY A 69 -3.38 4.02 -6.51
N PRO A 70 -3.14 2.74 -6.82
CA PRO A 70 -3.33 2.21 -8.16
C PRO A 70 -4.80 2.01 -8.49
N ARG A 71 -5.11 1.99 -9.79
CA ARG A 71 -6.46 1.70 -10.31
C ARG A 71 -7.08 0.43 -9.71
N MET A 72 -6.28 -0.63 -9.54
CA MET A 72 -6.74 -1.89 -8.93
C MET A 72 -7.33 -1.68 -7.52
N ALA A 73 -6.66 -0.90 -6.67
CA ALA A 73 -7.13 -0.62 -5.32
C ALA A 73 -8.43 0.21 -5.35
N ARG A 74 -8.51 1.21 -6.24
CA ARG A 74 -9.75 1.99 -6.47
C ARG A 74 -10.92 1.13 -6.91
N GLU A 75 -10.71 0.27 -7.90
CA GLU A 75 -11.76 -0.61 -8.41
C GLU A 75 -12.24 -1.60 -7.35
N LEU A 76 -11.32 -2.16 -6.57
CA LEU A 76 -11.66 -3.05 -5.47
C LEU A 76 -12.47 -2.34 -4.38
N ILE A 77 -12.07 -1.12 -3.99
CA ILE A 77 -12.80 -0.31 -3.01
C ILE A 77 -14.17 0.10 -3.57
N SER A 78 -14.25 0.50 -4.83
CA SER A 78 -15.51 0.82 -5.51
C SER A 78 -16.47 -0.37 -5.51
N TRP A 79 -15.96 -1.56 -5.85
CA TRP A 79 -16.71 -2.80 -5.80
C TRP A 79 -17.17 -3.13 -4.38
N ALA A 80 -16.28 -3.05 -3.39
CA ALA A 80 -16.60 -3.36 -2.00
C ALA A 80 -17.69 -2.42 -1.46
N LYS A 81 -17.59 -1.11 -1.71
CA LYS A 81 -18.60 -0.12 -1.30
C LYS A 81 -19.98 -0.37 -1.92
N LYS A 82 -20.04 -0.92 -3.13
CA LYS A 82 -21.31 -1.24 -3.82
C LYS A 82 -21.97 -2.52 -3.29
N ASN A 83 -21.21 -3.41 -2.65
CA ASN A 83 -21.67 -4.77 -2.35
C ASN A 83 -21.61 -5.15 -0.86
N LEU A 84 -20.85 -4.41 -0.04
CA LEU A 84 -20.54 -4.75 1.35
C LEU A 84 -20.83 -3.57 2.28
N SER A 85 -20.94 -3.85 3.58
CA SER A 85 -20.99 -2.76 4.56
C SER A 85 -19.66 -2.01 4.60
N LEU A 86 -19.70 -0.79 5.11
CA LEU A 86 -18.51 0.03 5.21
C LEU A 86 -17.54 -0.51 6.27
N GLU A 87 -18.05 -1.22 7.28
CA GLU A 87 -17.25 -1.96 8.28
C GLU A 87 -16.52 -3.14 7.63
N THR A 88 -17.21 -3.93 6.80
CA THR A 88 -16.56 -5.03 6.05
C THR A 88 -15.52 -4.49 5.07
N THR A 89 -15.83 -3.38 4.39
CA THR A 89 -14.90 -2.72 3.47
C THR A 89 -13.64 -2.24 4.19
N ALA A 90 -13.78 -1.62 5.37
CA ALA A 90 -12.64 -1.23 6.22
C ALA A 90 -11.80 -2.44 6.66
N GLY A 91 -12.45 -3.58 6.95
CA GLY A 91 -11.76 -4.82 7.26
C GLY A 91 -10.96 -5.39 6.09
N ILE A 92 -11.48 -5.28 4.86
CA ILE A 92 -10.77 -5.66 3.64
C ILE A 92 -9.52 -4.78 3.47
N VAL A 93 -9.66 -3.46 3.58
CA VAL A 93 -8.51 -2.52 3.52
C VAL A 93 -7.45 -2.89 4.55
N ALA A 94 -7.86 -3.10 5.81
CA ALA A 94 -6.96 -3.51 6.88
C ALA A 94 -6.20 -4.81 6.53
N THR A 95 -6.89 -5.79 5.95
CA THR A 95 -6.32 -7.08 5.56
C THR A 95 -5.31 -6.93 4.43
N PHE A 96 -5.60 -6.11 3.41
CA PHE A 96 -4.67 -5.85 2.31
C PHE A 96 -3.40 -5.14 2.78
N VAL A 97 -3.57 -4.11 3.60
CA VAL A 97 -2.45 -3.36 4.19
C VAL A 97 -1.57 -4.27 5.04
N PHE A 98 -2.18 -5.04 5.94
CA PHE A 98 -1.46 -5.98 6.79
C PHE A 98 -0.78 -7.07 5.97
N GLY A 99 -1.51 -7.74 5.07
CA GLY A 99 -0.99 -8.83 4.25
C GLY A 99 0.21 -8.38 3.41
N THR A 100 0.19 -7.17 2.88
CA THR A 100 1.30 -6.63 2.11
C THR A 100 2.51 -6.35 2.99
N ASN A 101 2.32 -5.71 4.13
CA ASN A 101 3.43 -5.36 5.03
C ASN A 101 4.04 -6.59 5.72
N ALA A 102 3.20 -7.53 6.16
CA ALA A 102 3.65 -8.76 6.83
C ALA A 102 4.47 -9.67 5.91
N ASN A 103 4.19 -9.67 4.60
CA ASN A 103 4.92 -10.52 3.65
C ASN A 103 6.06 -9.77 2.95
N SER A 104 5.81 -8.58 2.40
CA SER A 104 6.79 -7.87 1.54
C SER A 104 8.03 -7.45 2.30
N VAL A 105 7.91 -7.04 3.57
CA VAL A 105 9.08 -6.67 4.38
C VAL A 105 9.98 -7.89 4.61
N CYS A 106 9.39 -9.03 4.99
CA CYS A 106 10.13 -10.26 5.23
C CYS A 106 10.75 -10.80 3.93
N MET A 107 9.98 -10.89 2.84
CA MET A 107 10.49 -11.38 1.56
C MET A 107 11.65 -10.54 1.04
N SER A 108 11.52 -9.21 1.09
CA SER A 108 12.58 -8.34 0.63
C SER A 108 13.81 -8.37 1.53
N LEU A 109 13.63 -8.53 2.84
CA LEU A 109 14.77 -8.74 3.75
C LEU A 109 15.53 -10.02 3.38
N TRP A 110 14.82 -11.12 3.14
CA TRP A 110 15.41 -12.38 2.67
C TRP A 110 16.13 -12.21 1.33
N ALA A 111 15.49 -11.59 0.34
CA ALA A 111 16.11 -11.32 -0.95
C ALA A 111 17.41 -10.51 -0.81
N MET A 112 17.42 -9.48 0.06
CA MET A 112 18.62 -8.70 0.34
C MET A 112 19.73 -9.52 1.00
N MET A 113 19.38 -10.40 1.95
CA MET A 113 20.37 -11.29 2.59
C MET A 113 21.02 -12.22 1.56
N GLU A 114 20.24 -12.81 0.66
CA GLU A 114 20.76 -13.69 -0.42
C GLU A 114 21.66 -12.92 -1.39
N LEU A 115 21.25 -11.70 -1.80
CA LEU A 115 22.06 -10.84 -2.67
C LEU A 115 23.39 -10.43 -2.02
N ILE A 116 23.41 -10.18 -0.70
CA ILE A 116 24.63 -9.83 0.02
C ILE A 116 25.56 -11.04 0.16
N ALA A 117 25.00 -12.23 0.34
CA ALA A 117 25.76 -13.46 0.52
C ALA A 117 26.41 -13.96 -0.77
N ASP A 118 25.81 -13.68 -1.94
CA ASP A 118 26.29 -14.13 -3.25
C ASP A 118 26.57 -12.95 -4.21
N PRO A 119 27.85 -12.55 -4.39
CA PRO A 119 28.23 -11.48 -5.30
C PRO A 119 27.91 -11.72 -6.78
N GLU A 120 27.89 -12.98 -7.25
CA GLU A 120 27.55 -13.28 -8.64
C GLU A 120 26.04 -13.11 -8.86
N LEU A 121 25.21 -13.56 -7.90
CA LEU A 121 23.77 -13.30 -7.91
C LEU A 121 23.48 -11.79 -7.91
N TYR A 122 24.16 -11.03 -7.04
CA TYR A 122 24.04 -9.57 -7.02
C TYR A 122 24.36 -8.94 -8.37
N ARG A 123 25.47 -9.37 -9.00
CA ARG A 123 25.87 -8.87 -10.31
C ARG A 123 24.83 -9.16 -11.37
N ALA A 124 24.31 -10.40 -11.42
CA ALA A 124 23.29 -10.79 -12.37
C ALA A 124 22.00 -9.97 -12.21
N VAL A 125 21.49 -9.83 -10.99
CA VAL A 125 20.29 -9.02 -10.71
C VAL A 125 20.50 -7.54 -11.08
N ARG A 126 21.69 -6.99 -10.77
CA ARG A 126 22.02 -5.62 -11.14
C ARG A 126 22.06 -5.42 -12.66
N GLU A 127 22.67 -6.35 -13.39
CA GLU A 127 22.73 -6.32 -14.86
C GLU A 127 21.32 -6.42 -15.49
N GLU A 128 20.41 -7.20 -14.90
CA GLU A 128 19.02 -7.33 -15.34
C GLU A 128 18.18 -6.06 -15.05
N CYS A 129 18.35 -5.44 -13.88
CA CYS A 129 17.55 -4.28 -13.46
C CYS A 129 18.04 -2.95 -14.03
N LEU A 130 19.33 -2.79 -14.33
CA LEU A 130 19.88 -1.51 -14.80
C LEU A 130 19.23 -0.98 -16.10
N PRO A 131 18.94 -1.80 -17.12
CA PRO A 131 18.35 -1.33 -18.38
C PRO A 131 16.92 -0.77 -18.24
N VAL A 132 16.18 -1.21 -17.22
CA VAL A 132 14.79 -0.79 -16.97
C VAL A 132 14.69 0.40 -16.01
N ARG A 133 15.83 0.96 -15.56
CA ARG A 133 15.83 2.18 -14.77
C ARG A 133 15.41 3.37 -15.64
N SER A 134 14.16 3.79 -15.51
CA SER A 134 13.70 5.09 -15.97
C SER A 134 14.01 6.15 -14.91
N VAL A 135 14.50 7.31 -15.34
CA VAL A 135 14.57 8.52 -14.50
C VAL A 135 13.28 9.28 -14.72
N ASP A 136 12.60 9.67 -13.64
CA ASP A 136 11.49 10.59 -13.74
C ASP A 136 12.01 11.95 -14.23
N LEU A 137 11.55 12.36 -15.42
CA LEU A 137 12.00 13.59 -16.07
C LEU A 137 11.59 14.86 -15.33
N LEU A 138 10.63 14.78 -14.40
CA LEU A 138 10.15 15.91 -13.61
C LEU A 138 10.94 16.09 -12.32
N THR A 139 11.32 15.00 -11.66
CA THR A 139 11.97 15.03 -10.33
C THR A 139 13.46 14.72 -10.40
N GLY A 140 13.93 14.07 -11.46
CA GLY A 140 15.32 13.67 -11.66
C GLY A 140 15.75 12.43 -10.89
N GLU A 141 14.81 11.71 -10.26
CA GLU A 141 15.04 10.46 -9.53
C GLU A 141 14.88 9.21 -10.41
#